data_AF-A0A8X6LCR0-F1
#
_entry.id   AF-A0A8X6LCR0-F1
#
_cell.length_a   1.000
_cell.length_b   1.000
_cell.length_c   1.000
_cell.angle_alpha   90.00
_cell.angle_beta   90.00
_cell.angle_gamma   90.00
#
_symmetry.space_group_name_H-M   'P 1'
#
loop_
_entity.id
_entity.type
_entity.pdbx_description
1 polymer ?
#
loop_
_entity_poly.entity_id
_entity_poly.type
_entity_poly.pdbx_seq_one_letter_code
_entity_poly.pdbx_strand_id
1 'polypeptide(L)'
;MFRNNGEFGFKIHGNRPIVVSAIEKGTPAETSGLEVGDIIISINGLNVLDAPHGDVVRLAHTGSEILKMEVSRTCHVLAPVLNDPPPPPVYSGYLQRLSARSVTGRRWCRRWFAVKLDGVLYWYRTAKHDHAPLGALGLQNQTISRVPEAGAPHAFKVSKFGESPYYFSADDEDTATRWISALNQVAATASRVDPYVDESLRNAQLPSISIPNVDCEGPLSKFSQRWKTWRRRYFLLKDASLYFYTDRNAKVALGLFQLHGYKVQSSSLQGQKNAFEAIPPEPRLKHLYFLADTENEKKRWLSALDYSIDRWIKIG
;
A
#
# COMPACT_ATOMS: atom_id res chain seq x y z
N MET A 1 2.92 25.87 -8.29
CA MET A 1 4.19 26.47 -7.82
C MET A 1 4.57 27.65 -8.72
N PHE A 2 5.21 28.68 -8.16
CA PHE A 2 5.71 29.85 -8.90
C PHE A 2 7.16 29.61 -9.33
N ARG A 3 7.54 30.10 -10.50
CA ARG A 3 8.91 29.94 -11.02
C ARG A 3 9.88 30.81 -10.21
N ASN A 4 11.02 30.26 -9.77
CA ASN A 4 12.07 30.99 -9.05
C ASN A 4 13.41 30.80 -9.77
N ASN A 5 14.11 31.88 -10.12
CA ASN A 5 15.36 31.84 -10.91
C ASN A 5 15.29 31.04 -12.22
N GLY A 6 14.14 31.00 -12.90
CA GLY A 6 13.96 30.33 -14.19
C GLY A 6 13.63 28.84 -14.11
N GLU A 7 13.63 28.24 -12.91
CA GLU A 7 13.38 26.83 -12.68
C GLU A 7 12.31 26.60 -11.60
N PHE A 8 11.83 25.36 -11.51
CA PHE A 8 10.90 24.92 -10.47
C PHE A 8 11.58 24.01 -9.42
N GLY A 9 12.79 23.50 -9.70
CA GLY A 9 13.60 22.74 -8.74
C GLY A 9 13.20 21.28 -8.54
N PHE A 10 12.67 20.63 -9.58
CA PHE A 10 12.40 19.20 -9.57
C PHE A 10 12.84 18.55 -10.89
N LYS A 11 13.14 17.26 -10.83
CA LYS A 11 13.49 16.44 -11.99
C LYS A 11 12.40 15.41 -12.22
N ILE A 12 12.12 15.14 -13.48
CA ILE A 12 11.15 14.12 -13.88
C ILE A 12 11.82 13.02 -14.68
N HIS A 13 11.33 11.79 -14.55
CA HIS A 13 11.69 10.67 -15.41
C HIS A 13 10.42 9.90 -15.78
N GLY A 14 10.59 8.75 -16.44
CA GLY A 14 9.48 7.99 -16.98
C GLY A 14 9.07 8.48 -18.36
N ASN A 15 8.30 7.66 -19.04
CA ASN A 15 7.73 7.99 -20.34
C ASN A 15 6.39 7.29 -20.47
N ARG A 16 5.34 8.00 -20.02
CA ARG A 16 3.96 7.52 -19.91
C ARG A 16 3.78 6.48 -18.80
N PRO A 17 3.37 6.88 -17.59
CA PRO A 17 3.35 8.26 -17.08
C PRO A 17 4.73 8.88 -16.75
N ILE A 18 4.71 10.06 -16.14
CA ILE A 18 5.93 10.84 -15.81
C ILE A 18 5.98 11.00 -14.29
N VAL A 19 7.12 10.69 -13.69
CA VAL A 19 7.29 10.63 -12.23
C VAL A 19 8.34 11.62 -11.77
N VAL A 20 8.13 12.23 -10.60
CA VAL A 20 9.10 13.09 -9.93
C VAL A 20 10.22 12.23 -9.34
N SER A 21 11.44 12.56 -9.73
CA SER A 21 12.63 11.74 -9.48
C SER A 21 13.61 12.37 -8.50
N ALA A 22 13.60 13.70 -8.40
CA ALA A 22 14.37 14.46 -7.45
C ALA A 22 13.69 15.80 -7.20
N ILE A 23 13.88 16.32 -6.00
CA ILE A 23 13.44 17.66 -5.59
C ILE A 23 14.63 18.34 -4.92
N GLU A 24 14.89 19.56 -5.35
CA GLU A 24 15.98 20.37 -4.85
C GLU A 24 15.52 21.20 -3.65
N LYS A 25 16.34 21.25 -2.60
CA LYS A 25 16.02 21.96 -1.36
C LYS A 25 15.93 23.46 -1.58
N GLY A 26 14.98 24.12 -0.90
CA GLY A 26 14.75 25.56 -0.98
C GLY A 26 14.10 26.02 -2.27
N THR A 27 13.58 25.10 -3.09
CA THR A 27 12.97 25.42 -4.38
C THR A 27 11.43 25.46 -4.33
N PRO A 28 10.78 26.04 -5.35
CA PRO A 28 9.31 26.05 -5.45
C PRO A 28 8.68 24.66 -5.43
N ALA A 29 9.36 23.63 -5.94
CA ALA A 29 8.89 22.25 -5.89
C ALA A 29 8.77 21.73 -4.46
N GLU A 30 9.83 21.87 -3.65
CA GLU A 30 9.83 21.43 -2.24
C GLU A 30 8.74 22.14 -1.43
N THR A 31 8.65 23.47 -1.58
CA THR A 31 7.67 24.29 -0.84
C THR A 31 6.23 24.07 -1.31
N SER A 32 6.01 23.50 -2.50
CA SER A 32 4.68 23.14 -2.98
C SER A 32 4.15 21.81 -2.46
N GLY A 33 4.98 21.04 -1.74
CA GLY A 33 4.61 19.71 -1.24
C GLY A 33 4.64 18.63 -2.31
N LEU A 34 5.37 18.86 -3.40
CA LEU A 34 5.73 17.82 -4.37
C LEU A 34 6.70 16.85 -3.68
N GLU A 35 6.58 15.55 -3.96
CA GLU A 35 7.43 14.51 -3.39
C GLU A 35 8.08 13.66 -4.48
N VAL A 36 9.27 13.10 -4.21
CA VAL A 36 9.89 12.09 -5.08
C VAL A 36 9.00 10.85 -5.08
N GLY A 37 8.66 10.35 -6.27
CA GLY A 37 7.70 9.28 -6.49
C GLY A 37 6.32 9.75 -6.92
N ASP A 38 6.02 11.05 -6.83
CA ASP A 38 4.75 11.59 -7.35
C ASP A 38 4.63 11.36 -8.87
N ILE A 39 3.52 10.77 -9.29
CA ILE A 39 3.17 10.57 -10.71
C ILE A 39 2.40 11.80 -11.19
N ILE A 40 2.85 12.44 -12.27
CA ILE A 40 2.19 13.62 -12.83
C ILE A 40 0.96 13.20 -13.63
N ILE A 41 -0.21 13.60 -13.16
CA ILE A 41 -1.51 13.33 -13.80
C ILE A 41 -1.81 14.41 -14.84
N SER A 42 -1.60 15.68 -14.48
CA SER A 42 -1.90 16.80 -15.37
C SER A 42 -0.90 17.95 -15.21
N ILE A 43 -0.67 18.68 -16.29
CA ILE A 43 0.09 19.94 -16.31
C ILE A 43 -0.80 21.03 -16.90
N ASN A 44 -0.99 22.10 -16.15
CA ASN A 44 -1.81 23.25 -16.52
C ASN A 44 -3.23 22.87 -17.00
N GLY A 45 -3.80 21.82 -16.38
CA GLY A 45 -5.14 21.30 -16.70
C GLY A 45 -5.21 20.32 -17.86
N LEU A 46 -4.07 19.99 -18.50
CA LEU A 46 -4.00 18.98 -19.54
C LEU A 46 -3.52 17.65 -18.94
N ASN A 47 -4.26 16.57 -19.18
CA ASN A 47 -3.87 15.22 -18.77
C ASN A 47 -2.57 14.80 -19.50
N VAL A 48 -1.59 14.31 -18.74
CA VAL A 48 -0.28 13.90 -19.24
C VAL A 48 0.07 12.45 -18.90
N LEU A 49 -0.87 11.65 -18.40
CA LEU A 49 -0.61 10.26 -17.99
C LEU A 49 -0.07 9.41 -19.15
N ASP A 50 -0.61 9.61 -20.36
CA ASP A 50 -0.16 8.93 -21.58
C ASP A 50 0.67 9.85 -22.50
N ALA A 51 1.11 11.02 -22.01
CA ALA A 51 1.92 11.94 -22.79
C ALA A 51 3.41 11.56 -22.76
N PRO A 52 4.11 11.60 -23.90
CA PRO A 52 5.53 11.28 -23.93
C PRO A 52 6.35 12.33 -23.18
N HIS A 53 7.51 11.93 -22.64
CA HIS A 53 8.38 12.78 -21.82
C HIS A 53 8.63 14.18 -22.39
N GLY A 54 8.96 14.27 -23.69
CA GLY A 54 9.21 15.54 -24.37
C GLY A 54 8.00 16.48 -24.41
N ASP A 55 6.79 15.94 -24.49
CA ASP A 55 5.56 16.74 -24.47
C ASP A 55 5.28 17.27 -23.07
N VAL A 56 5.52 16.48 -22.03
CA VAL A 56 5.37 16.90 -20.63
C VAL A 56 6.38 17.98 -20.27
N VAL A 57 7.64 17.83 -20.69
CA VAL A 57 8.67 18.87 -20.55
C VAL A 57 8.24 20.15 -21.27
N ARG A 58 7.77 20.04 -22.52
CA ARG A 58 7.27 21.20 -23.27
C ARG A 58 6.12 21.88 -22.52
N LEU A 59 5.10 21.12 -22.09
CA LEU A 59 3.94 21.63 -21.36
C LEU A 59 4.32 22.31 -20.03
N ALA A 60 5.31 21.78 -19.32
CA ALA A 60 5.85 22.40 -18.10
C ALA A 60 6.59 23.72 -18.39
N HIS A 61 7.15 23.88 -19.58
CA HIS A 61 7.89 25.07 -20.03
C HIS A 61 7.03 26.08 -20.80
N THR A 62 5.83 25.72 -21.25
CA THR A 62 4.95 26.60 -22.03
C THR A 62 4.47 27.78 -21.18
N GLY A 63 5.22 28.88 -21.24
CA GLY A 63 4.77 30.28 -21.09
C GLY A 63 4.21 30.76 -19.75
N SER A 64 4.05 29.91 -18.74
CA SER A 64 3.43 30.29 -17.47
C SER A 64 4.46 30.53 -16.36
N GLU A 65 4.37 31.68 -15.67
CA GLU A 65 5.07 31.91 -14.40
C GLU A 65 4.62 30.95 -13.29
N ILE A 66 3.45 30.33 -13.47
CA ILE A 66 2.81 29.43 -12.51
C ILE A 66 2.63 28.06 -13.15
N LEU A 67 3.32 27.06 -12.61
CA LEU A 67 3.11 25.66 -12.99
C LEU A 67 2.05 25.05 -12.07
N LYS A 68 0.90 24.71 -12.66
CA LYS A 68 -0.17 23.96 -11.97
C LYS A 68 -0.06 22.49 -12.36
N MET A 69 -0.02 21.61 -11.36
CA MET A 69 0.13 20.18 -11.58
C MET A 69 -0.82 19.43 -10.67
N GLU A 70 -1.43 18.37 -11.20
CA GLU A 70 -2.08 17.34 -10.39
C GLU A 70 -1.18 16.12 -10.39
N VAL A 71 -0.99 15.52 -9.21
CA VAL A 71 -0.12 14.36 -9.04
C VAL A 71 -0.86 13.25 -8.30
N SER A 72 -0.55 12.00 -8.65
CA SER A 72 -0.92 10.82 -7.90
C SER A 72 0.26 10.43 -7.02
N ARG A 73 0.05 10.42 -5.71
CA ARG A 73 1.08 9.95 -4.78
C ARG A 73 1.22 8.45 -4.90
N THR A 74 2.38 7.95 -5.29
CA THR A 74 2.69 6.52 -5.12
C THR A 74 2.73 6.25 -3.61
N CYS A 75 1.79 5.44 -3.18
CA CYS A 75 1.32 5.32 -1.80
C CYS A 75 2.41 5.26 -0.71
N HIS A 76 2.32 6.24 0.18
CA HIS A 76 2.52 6.08 1.61
C HIS A 76 1.57 4.99 2.16
N VAL A 77 2.05 3.76 2.35
CA VAL A 77 1.56 2.93 3.47
C VAL A 77 2.60 2.98 4.54
N LEU A 78 2.65 4.12 5.22
CA LEU A 78 2.88 4.40 6.64
C LEU A 78 3.50 5.81 6.83
N ALA A 79 2.72 6.61 7.55
CA ALA A 79 3.06 7.73 8.41
C ALA A 79 4.42 8.47 8.20
N PRO A 80 4.38 9.81 8.10
CA PRO A 80 5.54 10.62 8.45
C PRO A 80 5.99 10.26 9.88
N VAL A 81 7.30 10.12 10.11
CA VAL A 81 7.86 10.55 11.40
C VAL A 81 7.95 12.07 11.31
N LEU A 82 6.81 12.72 11.48
CA LEU A 82 6.79 14.10 11.93
C LEU A 82 6.68 14.02 13.45
N ASN A 83 7.35 14.93 14.15
CA ASN A 83 7.06 15.25 15.55
C ASN A 83 5.65 15.85 15.73
N ASP A 84 4.75 15.63 14.76
CA ASP A 84 3.36 16.04 14.75
C ASP A 84 2.47 14.83 15.07
N PRO A 85 1.41 15.03 15.87
CA PRO A 85 0.47 13.97 16.18
C PRO A 85 -0.13 13.39 14.89
N PRO A 86 -0.39 12.06 14.85
CA PRO A 86 -1.00 11.43 13.68
C PRO A 86 -2.29 12.16 13.29
N PRO A 87 -2.58 12.28 11.98
CA PRO A 87 -3.77 12.98 11.52
C PRO A 87 -5.00 12.39 12.21
N PRO A 88 -5.96 13.25 12.61
CA PRO A 88 -7.15 12.79 13.31
C PRO A 88 -7.91 11.79 12.42
N PRO A 89 -8.58 10.80 13.04
CA PRO A 89 -9.42 9.87 12.30
C PRO A 89 -10.54 10.62 11.57
N VAL A 90 -10.95 10.10 10.40
CA VAL A 90 -12.08 10.63 9.61
C VAL A 90 -13.34 10.66 10.46
N TYR A 91 -13.54 9.61 11.26
CA TYR A 91 -14.56 9.57 12.28
C TYR A 91 -14.13 8.65 13.42
N SER A 92 -14.46 9.01 14.66
CA SER A 92 -14.18 8.19 15.84
C SER A 92 -15.24 8.35 16.90
N GLY A 93 -15.41 7.30 17.71
CA GLY A 93 -16.51 7.22 18.66
C GLY A 93 -16.72 5.81 19.20
N TYR A 94 -17.61 5.69 20.18
CA TYR A 94 -17.99 4.37 20.67
C TYR A 94 -18.99 3.69 19.73
N LEU A 95 -18.77 2.40 19.50
CA LEU A 95 -19.77 1.49 18.94
C LEU A 95 -19.78 0.20 19.73
N GLN A 96 -20.88 -0.54 19.63
CA GLN A 96 -20.93 -1.94 20.03
C GLN A 96 -20.61 -2.82 18.83
N ARG A 97 -19.75 -3.82 19.00
CA ARG A 97 -19.46 -4.84 17.99
C ARG A 97 -19.90 -6.21 18.47
N LEU A 98 -20.55 -6.98 17.61
CA LEU A 98 -20.93 -8.35 17.92
C LEU A 98 -19.68 -9.24 17.95
N SER A 99 -19.48 -9.97 19.05
CA SER A 99 -18.34 -10.88 19.18
C SER A 99 -18.44 -12.03 18.16
N ALA A 100 -17.29 -12.52 17.72
CA ALA A 100 -17.23 -13.81 17.04
C ALA A 100 -17.82 -14.90 17.96
N ARG A 101 -18.33 -15.97 17.35
CA ARG A 101 -19.01 -17.07 18.05
C ARG A 101 -18.07 -17.66 19.13
N SER A 102 -18.38 -17.43 20.41
CA SER A 102 -17.67 -18.04 21.54
C SER A 102 -18.51 -19.13 22.19
N VAL A 103 -17.90 -19.90 23.09
CA VAL A 103 -18.56 -20.98 23.87
C VAL A 103 -19.80 -20.48 24.61
N THR A 104 -19.80 -19.21 25.03
CA THR A 104 -20.89 -18.52 25.74
C THR A 104 -21.91 -17.81 24.84
N GLY A 105 -21.85 -18.01 23.52
CA GLY A 105 -22.73 -17.34 22.55
C GLY A 105 -22.17 -16.01 22.01
N ARG A 106 -22.97 -15.29 21.22
CA ARG A 106 -22.59 -13.97 20.68
C ARG A 106 -22.99 -12.87 21.66
N ARG A 107 -22.11 -11.90 21.91
CA ARG A 107 -22.41 -10.75 22.76
C ARG A 107 -21.96 -9.44 22.10
N TRP A 108 -22.71 -8.39 22.33
CA TRP A 108 -22.34 -7.02 21.92
C TRP A 108 -21.29 -6.46 22.88
N CYS A 109 -20.18 -5.97 22.34
CA CYS A 109 -19.06 -5.41 23.11
C CYS A 109 -18.81 -3.96 22.71
N ARG A 110 -18.94 -3.03 23.66
CA ARG A 110 -18.60 -1.62 23.44
C ARG A 110 -17.09 -1.45 23.28
N ARG A 111 -16.66 -0.75 22.22
CA ARG A 111 -15.26 -0.39 21.95
C ARG A 111 -15.19 1.02 21.39
N TRP A 112 -14.03 1.65 21.54
CA TRP A 112 -13.74 2.91 20.86
C TRP A 112 -13.23 2.59 19.46
N PHE A 113 -13.89 3.12 18.43
CA PHE A 113 -13.55 2.91 17.03
C PHE A 113 -12.99 4.18 16.42
N ALA A 114 -12.09 4.02 15.45
CA ALA A 114 -11.54 5.11 14.66
C ALA A 114 -11.36 4.63 13.21
N VAL A 115 -12.08 5.23 12.27
CA VAL A 115 -11.84 5.02 10.83
C VAL A 115 -10.87 6.08 10.33
N LYS A 116 -9.84 5.66 9.60
CA LYS A 116 -8.78 6.53 9.10
C LYS A 116 -8.76 6.55 7.57
N LEU A 117 -8.03 7.52 7.01
CA LEU A 117 -7.86 7.67 5.56
C LEU A 117 -7.04 6.54 4.91
N ASP A 118 -6.38 5.71 5.73
CA ASP A 118 -5.67 4.50 5.28
C ASP A 118 -6.60 3.35 4.84
N GLY A 119 -7.92 3.57 4.84
CA GLY A 119 -8.89 2.56 4.43
C GLY A 119 -9.20 1.52 5.53
N VAL A 120 -8.78 1.78 6.77
CA VAL A 120 -8.88 0.81 7.87
C VAL A 120 -9.71 1.39 9.03
N LEU A 121 -10.60 0.54 9.56
CA LEU A 121 -11.31 0.76 10.81
C LEU A 121 -10.56 0.09 11.97
N TYR A 122 -10.07 0.87 12.91
CA TYR A 122 -9.39 0.39 14.12
C TYR A 122 -10.32 0.41 15.32
N TRP A 123 -10.07 -0.47 16.30
CA TRP A 123 -10.75 -0.38 17.59
C TRP A 123 -9.83 -0.62 18.78
N TYR A 124 -10.18 0.05 19.88
CA TYR A 124 -9.39 0.16 21.10
C TYR A 124 -10.23 -0.21 22.30
N ARG A 125 -9.59 -0.41 23.44
CA ARG A 125 -10.30 -0.69 24.69
C ARG A 125 -11.06 0.56 25.13
N THR A 126 -10.40 1.72 25.07
CA THR A 126 -10.97 3.01 25.49
C THR A 126 -10.56 4.16 24.57
N ALA A 127 -11.11 5.35 24.80
CA ALA A 127 -10.78 6.56 24.05
C ALA A 127 -9.43 7.22 24.44
N LYS A 128 -8.78 6.79 25.54
CA LYS A 128 -7.56 7.41 26.07
C LYS A 128 -6.35 6.46 26.03
N HIS A 129 -5.23 6.95 25.49
CA HIS A 129 -3.87 6.39 25.65
C HIS A 129 -3.64 4.90 25.32
N ASP A 130 -4.50 4.28 24.50
CA ASP A 130 -4.21 2.95 23.96
C ASP A 130 -3.18 3.09 22.82
N HIS A 131 -1.90 2.82 23.11
CA HIS A 131 -0.83 2.87 22.10
C HIS A 131 -0.99 1.82 20.98
N ALA A 132 -1.81 0.78 21.18
CA ALA A 132 -2.03 -0.30 20.22
C ALA A 132 -3.52 -0.65 20.06
N PRO A 133 -4.01 -0.85 18.83
CA PRO A 133 -5.39 -1.28 18.59
C PRO A 133 -5.60 -2.74 19.01
N LEU A 134 -6.79 -3.04 19.53
CA LEU A 134 -7.25 -4.41 19.81
C LEU A 134 -7.57 -5.19 18.51
N GLY A 135 -7.75 -4.48 17.41
CA GLY A 135 -7.87 -5.05 16.08
C GLY A 135 -8.20 -4.00 15.02
N ALA A 136 -8.24 -4.45 13.78
CA ALA A 136 -8.42 -3.63 12.59
C ALA A 136 -9.29 -4.36 11.56
N LEU A 137 -10.01 -3.61 10.74
CA LEU A 137 -10.83 -4.10 9.64
C LEU A 137 -10.57 -3.24 8.39
N GLY A 138 -10.04 -3.86 7.33
CA GLY A 138 -9.89 -3.19 6.03
C GLY A 138 -11.24 -3.01 5.35
N LEU A 139 -11.48 -1.80 4.83
CA LEU A 139 -12.76 -1.40 4.25
C LEU A 139 -12.82 -1.55 2.72
N GLN A 140 -11.72 -1.92 2.08
CA GLN A 140 -11.65 -2.16 0.64
C GLN A 140 -12.63 -3.25 0.18
N ASN A 141 -13.46 -2.92 -0.82
CA ASN A 141 -14.46 -3.82 -1.40
C ASN A 141 -15.47 -4.38 -0.36
N GLN A 142 -15.67 -3.65 0.76
CA GLN A 142 -16.69 -3.95 1.74
C GLN A 142 -17.97 -3.18 1.41
N THR A 143 -19.12 -3.81 1.62
CA THR A 143 -20.43 -3.17 1.58
C THR A 143 -20.88 -2.87 3.01
N ILE A 144 -21.28 -1.62 3.27
CA ILE A 144 -21.87 -1.22 4.54
C ILE A 144 -23.37 -1.06 4.37
N SER A 145 -24.15 -1.76 5.19
CA SER A 145 -25.61 -1.77 5.09
C SER A 145 -26.28 -1.83 6.46
N ARG A 146 -27.48 -1.27 6.57
CA ARG A 146 -28.33 -1.35 7.76
C ARG A 146 -28.79 -2.78 7.99
N VAL A 147 -28.91 -3.18 9.26
CA VAL A 147 -29.46 -4.49 9.64
C VAL A 147 -30.37 -4.34 10.86
N PRO A 148 -31.60 -3.83 10.68
CA PRO A 148 -32.55 -3.65 11.78
C PRO A 148 -32.85 -4.96 12.53
N GLU A 149 -32.77 -6.09 11.82
CA GLU A 149 -33.07 -7.43 12.33
C GLU A 149 -31.93 -8.07 13.14
N ALA A 150 -30.79 -7.40 13.31
CA ALA A 150 -29.62 -7.95 14.01
C ALA A 150 -29.78 -8.07 15.54
N GLY A 151 -30.95 -7.73 16.09
CA GLY A 151 -31.24 -7.81 17.52
C GLY A 151 -30.57 -6.74 18.38
N ALA A 152 -30.13 -5.63 17.78
CA ALA A 152 -29.63 -4.45 18.48
C ALA A 152 -30.11 -3.16 17.80
N PRO A 153 -30.36 -2.07 18.55
CA PRO A 153 -30.81 -0.81 17.98
C PRO A 153 -29.74 -0.20 17.07
N HIS A 154 -30.18 0.54 16.04
CA HIS A 154 -29.32 1.27 15.11
C HIS A 154 -28.19 0.41 14.50
N ALA A 155 -28.48 -0.88 14.28
CA ALA A 155 -27.49 -1.84 13.86
C ALA A 155 -27.19 -1.77 12.36
N PHE A 156 -25.92 -2.00 12.03
CA PHE A 156 -25.42 -2.09 10.67
C PHE A 156 -24.35 -3.16 10.57
N LYS A 157 -24.06 -3.59 9.34
CA LYS A 157 -23.00 -4.55 9.06
C LYS A 157 -22.01 -4.02 8.04
N VAL A 158 -20.78 -4.47 8.18
CA VAL A 158 -19.74 -4.38 7.16
C VAL A 158 -19.48 -5.79 6.64
N SER A 159 -19.68 -6.00 5.35
CA SER A 159 -19.63 -7.32 4.72
C SER A 159 -18.87 -7.32 3.41
N LYS A 160 -18.11 -8.38 3.16
CA LYS A 160 -17.46 -8.66 1.89
C LYS A 160 -17.94 -10.02 1.38
N PHE A 161 -18.05 -10.14 0.06
CA PHE A 161 -18.48 -11.38 -0.58
C PHE A 161 -17.57 -12.55 -0.14
N GLY A 162 -18.18 -13.63 0.35
CA GLY A 162 -17.46 -14.82 0.83
C GLY A 162 -16.90 -14.74 2.26
N GLU A 163 -17.02 -13.62 2.97
CA GLU A 163 -16.54 -13.47 4.35
C GLU A 163 -17.69 -13.29 5.35
N SER A 164 -17.45 -13.68 6.61
CA SER A 164 -18.42 -13.45 7.69
C SER A 164 -18.56 -11.96 7.97
N PRO A 165 -19.79 -11.40 7.99
CA PRO A 165 -20.00 -9.98 8.22
C PRO A 165 -19.66 -9.56 9.65
N TYR A 166 -19.15 -8.34 9.79
CA TYR A 166 -19.00 -7.66 11.07
C TYR A 166 -20.26 -6.88 11.38
N TYR A 167 -20.84 -7.10 12.56
CA TYR A 167 -22.04 -6.37 13.02
C TYR A 167 -21.66 -5.31 14.05
N PHE A 168 -22.25 -4.14 13.88
CA PHE A 168 -22.08 -2.97 14.73
C PHE A 168 -23.45 -2.42 15.15
N SER A 169 -23.49 -1.76 16.29
CA SER A 169 -24.66 -1.05 16.81
C SER A 169 -24.19 0.25 17.44
N ALA A 170 -24.88 1.35 17.10
CA ALA A 170 -24.64 2.68 17.67
C ALA A 170 -25.62 2.96 18.80
N ASP A 171 -25.29 3.95 19.64
CA ASP A 171 -26.14 4.37 20.76
C ASP A 171 -27.41 5.11 20.27
N ASP A 172 -27.37 5.70 19.07
CA ASP A 172 -28.47 6.44 18.45
C ASP A 172 -28.39 6.42 16.89
N GLU A 173 -29.47 6.85 16.25
CA GLU A 173 -29.67 6.81 14.79
C GLU A 173 -28.74 7.77 14.03
N ASP A 174 -28.48 8.95 14.59
CA ASP A 174 -27.59 9.94 13.98
C ASP A 174 -26.14 9.42 14.00
N THR A 175 -25.72 8.83 15.11
CA THR A 175 -24.42 8.20 15.26
C THR A 175 -24.25 7.04 14.29
N ALA A 176 -25.26 6.19 14.11
CA ALA A 176 -25.24 5.13 13.10
C ALA A 176 -25.10 5.70 11.68
N THR A 177 -25.85 6.75 11.36
CA THR A 177 -25.81 7.39 10.04
C THR A 177 -24.45 7.99 9.75
N ARG A 178 -23.85 8.69 10.72
CA ARG A 178 -22.50 9.26 10.58
C ARG A 178 -21.43 8.17 10.41
N TRP A 179 -21.52 7.07 11.18
CA TRP A 179 -20.62 5.94 11.02
C TRP A 179 -20.73 5.29 9.64
N ILE A 180 -21.94 5.01 9.16
CA ILE A 180 -22.15 4.40 7.85
C ILE A 180 -21.67 5.32 6.73
N SER A 181 -21.94 6.62 6.84
CA SER A 181 -21.45 7.62 5.87
C SER A 181 -19.92 7.66 5.83
N ALA A 182 -19.26 7.77 6.99
CA ALA A 182 -17.80 7.79 7.08
C ALA A 182 -17.17 6.48 6.57
N LEU A 183 -17.73 5.33 6.93
CA LEU A 183 -17.25 4.03 6.46
C LEU A 183 -17.46 3.87 4.95
N ASN A 184 -18.59 4.30 4.39
CA ASN A 184 -18.83 4.27 2.94
C ASN A 184 -17.90 5.23 2.18
N GLN A 185 -17.67 6.44 2.71
CA GLN A 185 -16.74 7.40 2.12
C GLN A 185 -15.32 6.84 2.08
N VAL A 186 -14.86 6.27 3.19
CA VAL A 186 -13.54 5.65 3.29
C VAL A 186 -13.46 4.38 2.47
N ALA A 187 -14.50 3.54 2.44
CA ALA A 187 -14.54 2.35 1.58
C ALA A 187 -14.51 2.73 0.09
N ALA A 188 -15.24 3.77 -0.33
CA ALA A 188 -15.21 4.26 -1.70
C ALA A 188 -13.85 4.88 -2.06
N THR A 189 -13.20 5.55 -1.12
CA THR A 189 -11.85 6.12 -1.31
C THR A 189 -10.78 5.03 -1.28
N ALA A 190 -10.92 4.02 -0.43
CA ALA A 190 -10.05 2.84 -0.33
C ALA A 190 -10.23 1.90 -1.53
N SER A 191 -11.44 1.80 -2.09
CA SER A 191 -11.70 1.13 -3.37
C SER A 191 -11.26 1.96 -4.59
N ARG A 192 -10.87 3.23 -4.38
CA ARG A 192 -10.10 4.04 -5.36
C ARG A 192 -8.57 3.84 -5.21
N VAL A 193 -8.13 2.95 -4.33
CA VAL A 193 -6.72 2.55 -4.20
C VAL A 193 -6.42 1.40 -5.18
N ASP A 194 -5.83 1.82 -6.30
CA ASP A 194 -4.96 1.11 -7.24
C ASP A 194 -5.40 -0.30 -7.75
N PRO A 195 -5.88 -0.41 -9.00
CA PRO A 195 -6.15 -1.70 -9.69
C PRO A 195 -5.01 -2.72 -9.57
N TYR A 196 -3.79 -2.25 -9.38
CA TYR A 196 -2.56 -3.03 -9.24
C TYR A 196 -2.49 -3.88 -7.96
N VAL A 197 -2.93 -3.34 -6.82
CA VAL A 197 -2.95 -4.08 -5.55
C VAL A 197 -3.98 -5.20 -5.61
N ASP A 198 -5.11 -4.94 -6.26
CA ASP A 198 -6.18 -5.92 -6.45
C ASP A 198 -5.75 -7.04 -7.41
N GLU A 199 -5.03 -6.73 -8.50
CA GLU A 199 -4.42 -7.74 -9.37
C GLU A 199 -3.41 -8.60 -8.61
N SER A 200 -2.57 -7.98 -7.78
CA SER A 200 -1.56 -8.71 -7.02
C SER A 200 -2.18 -9.65 -5.98
N LEU A 201 -3.25 -9.23 -5.31
CA LEU A 201 -3.98 -10.09 -4.39
C LEU A 201 -4.72 -11.24 -5.09
N ARG A 202 -5.23 -11.03 -6.32
CA ARG A 202 -5.78 -12.11 -7.15
C ARG A 202 -4.70 -13.11 -7.56
N ASN A 203 -3.55 -12.63 -8.02
CA ASN A 203 -2.43 -13.48 -8.43
C ASN A 203 -1.93 -14.37 -7.28
N ALA A 204 -1.98 -13.89 -6.04
CA ALA A 204 -1.62 -14.69 -4.87
C ALA A 204 -2.52 -15.92 -4.66
N GLN A 205 -3.73 -15.94 -5.22
CA GLN A 205 -4.65 -17.09 -5.19
C GLN A 205 -4.45 -18.07 -6.35
N LEU A 206 -3.51 -17.79 -7.26
CA LEU A 206 -3.24 -18.62 -8.41
C LEU A 206 -1.98 -19.50 -8.19
N PRO A 207 -1.91 -20.67 -8.84
CA PRO A 207 -0.67 -21.42 -8.97
C PRO A 207 0.38 -20.58 -9.70
N SER A 208 1.67 -20.80 -9.41
CA SER A 208 2.74 -19.99 -10.02
C SER A 208 2.74 -20.05 -11.55
N ILE A 209 2.39 -21.20 -12.14
CA ILE A 209 2.31 -21.41 -13.59
C ILE A 209 1.17 -20.62 -14.27
N SER A 210 0.18 -20.19 -13.51
CA SER A 210 -1.01 -19.49 -14.04
C SER A 210 -0.84 -17.97 -14.08
N ILE A 211 0.28 -17.44 -13.58
CA ILE A 211 0.57 -16.00 -13.60
C ILE A 211 1.37 -15.69 -14.88
N PRO A 212 0.81 -14.96 -15.86
CA PRO A 212 1.50 -14.66 -17.11
C PRO A 212 2.49 -13.48 -16.95
N ASN A 213 3.43 -13.36 -17.90
CA ASN A 213 4.37 -12.23 -18.02
C ASN A 213 5.18 -11.98 -16.74
N VAL A 214 5.74 -13.05 -16.16
CA VAL A 214 6.59 -12.96 -14.98
C VAL A 214 7.95 -12.34 -15.33
N ASP A 215 8.45 -11.46 -14.47
CA ASP A 215 9.76 -10.84 -14.65
C ASP A 215 10.90 -11.79 -14.26
N CYS A 216 10.67 -12.60 -13.21
CA CYS A 216 11.60 -13.65 -12.78
C CYS A 216 10.90 -14.67 -11.88
N GLU A 217 11.33 -15.93 -11.96
CA GLU A 217 10.89 -16.97 -11.05
C GLU A 217 12.02 -17.96 -10.72
N GLY A 218 11.88 -18.68 -9.61
CA GLY A 218 12.82 -19.72 -9.22
C GLY A 218 12.93 -19.94 -7.71
N PRO A 219 13.71 -20.95 -7.29
CA PRO A 219 13.95 -21.21 -5.89
C PRO A 219 14.86 -20.14 -5.28
N LEU A 220 14.54 -19.72 -4.06
CA LEU A 220 15.44 -18.95 -3.18
C LEU A 220 15.23 -19.40 -1.73
N SER A 221 16.24 -19.18 -0.90
CA SER A 221 16.07 -19.26 0.55
C SER A 221 15.80 -17.88 1.12
N LYS A 222 14.72 -17.70 1.89
CA LYS A 222 14.47 -16.46 2.64
C LYS A 222 14.87 -16.59 4.10
N PHE A 223 15.47 -15.54 4.65
CA PHE A 223 15.78 -15.50 6.08
C PHE A 223 14.52 -15.24 6.91
N SER A 224 14.41 -15.90 8.05
CA SER A 224 13.41 -15.60 9.07
C SER A 224 14.10 -14.92 10.25
N GLN A 225 13.94 -13.61 10.39
CA GLN A 225 14.54 -12.88 11.52
C GLN A 225 14.03 -13.40 12.88
N ARG A 226 12.76 -13.81 12.96
CA ARG A 226 12.15 -14.39 14.18
C ARG A 226 12.80 -15.72 14.60
N TRP A 227 13.17 -16.54 13.62
CA TRP A 227 13.67 -17.90 13.85
C TRP A 227 15.16 -18.05 13.53
N LYS A 228 15.82 -16.97 13.13
CA LYS A 228 17.20 -16.87 12.66
C LYS A 228 17.62 -18.00 11.69
N THR A 229 16.71 -18.41 10.81
CA THR A 229 16.89 -19.56 9.91
C THR A 229 16.51 -19.23 8.48
N TRP A 230 17.20 -19.87 7.54
CA TRP A 230 16.89 -19.82 6.12
C TRP A 230 15.82 -20.86 5.77
N ARG A 231 14.83 -20.46 4.96
CA ARG A 231 13.79 -21.37 4.46
C ARG A 231 13.69 -21.26 2.96
N ARG A 232 13.90 -22.39 2.27
CA ARG A 232 13.74 -22.51 0.82
C ARG A 232 12.27 -22.37 0.43
N ARG A 233 12.00 -21.56 -0.59
CA ARG A 233 10.67 -21.33 -1.17
C ARG A 233 10.82 -21.15 -2.68
N TYR A 234 9.73 -21.33 -3.40
CA TYR A 234 9.67 -20.95 -4.80
C TYR A 234 9.13 -19.52 -4.90
N PHE A 235 9.88 -18.63 -5.55
CA PHE A 235 9.54 -17.23 -5.69
C PHE A 235 9.16 -16.90 -7.14
N LEU A 236 8.22 -15.97 -7.29
CA LEU A 236 7.78 -15.42 -8.56
C LEU A 236 7.67 -13.91 -8.40
N LEU A 237 8.29 -13.16 -9.31
CA LEU A 237 8.31 -11.71 -9.36
C LEU A 237 7.49 -11.25 -10.57
N LYS A 238 6.52 -10.40 -10.33
CA LYS A 238 5.73 -9.74 -11.36
C LYS A 238 5.43 -8.32 -10.91
N ASP A 239 5.87 -7.34 -11.71
CA ASP A 239 5.56 -5.93 -11.55
C ASP A 239 5.93 -5.37 -10.16
N ALA A 240 7.08 -5.72 -9.59
CA ALA A 240 7.50 -5.41 -8.22
C ALA A 240 6.64 -6.02 -7.09
N SER A 241 5.78 -6.98 -7.42
CA SER A 241 5.14 -7.89 -6.47
C SER A 241 5.86 -9.24 -6.46
N LEU A 242 6.36 -9.63 -5.28
CA LEU A 242 7.12 -10.85 -5.06
C LEU A 242 6.30 -11.88 -4.28
N TYR A 243 5.82 -12.89 -4.99
CA TYR A 243 5.04 -14.01 -4.47
C TYR A 243 5.95 -15.14 -4.02
N PHE A 244 5.56 -15.88 -2.99
CA PHE A 244 6.31 -17.06 -2.59
C PHE A 244 5.41 -18.24 -2.21
N TYR A 245 5.84 -19.42 -2.61
CA TYR A 245 5.12 -20.67 -2.51
C TYR A 245 5.93 -21.69 -1.71
N THR A 246 5.28 -22.74 -1.19
CA THR A 246 6.00 -23.88 -0.59
C THR A 246 6.99 -24.47 -1.58
N ASP A 247 6.54 -24.63 -2.83
CA ASP A 247 7.23 -25.22 -3.97
C ASP A 247 6.53 -24.79 -5.27
N ARG A 248 7.05 -25.23 -6.42
CA ARG A 248 6.54 -24.85 -7.75
C ARG A 248 5.13 -25.37 -8.08
N ASN A 249 4.69 -26.44 -7.43
CA ASN A 249 3.40 -27.10 -7.71
C ASN A 249 2.29 -26.63 -6.78
N ALA A 250 2.60 -25.73 -5.84
CA ALA A 250 1.63 -25.17 -4.92
C ALA A 250 0.54 -24.38 -5.67
N LYS A 251 -0.71 -24.57 -5.24
CA LYS A 251 -1.88 -23.98 -5.89
C LYS A 251 -2.15 -22.53 -5.51
N VAL A 252 -1.57 -22.06 -4.40
CA VAL A 252 -1.73 -20.71 -3.86
C VAL A 252 -0.43 -20.25 -3.22
N ALA A 253 -0.18 -18.94 -3.23
CA ALA A 253 0.98 -18.36 -2.58
C ALA A 253 0.84 -18.47 -1.05
N LEU A 254 1.96 -18.69 -0.35
CA LEU A 254 2.03 -18.56 1.10
C LEU A 254 2.00 -17.09 1.54
N GLY A 255 2.37 -16.18 0.65
CA GLY A 255 2.36 -14.76 0.89
C GLY A 255 2.95 -13.97 -0.27
N LEU A 256 2.95 -12.66 -0.08
CA LEU A 256 3.34 -11.65 -1.05
C LEU A 256 4.15 -10.55 -0.34
N PHE A 257 5.17 -10.03 -1.02
CA PHE A 257 5.84 -8.78 -0.68
C PHE A 257 5.63 -7.77 -1.80
N GLN A 258 5.15 -6.58 -1.45
CA GLN A 258 5.15 -5.43 -2.36
C GLN A 258 6.48 -4.70 -2.22
N LEU A 259 7.23 -4.63 -3.32
CA LEU A 259 8.60 -4.14 -3.35
C LEU A 259 8.74 -2.75 -3.99
N HIS A 260 7.65 -2.04 -4.21
CA HIS A 260 7.69 -0.67 -4.71
C HIS A 260 8.54 0.20 -3.79
N GLY A 261 9.53 0.88 -4.37
CA GLY A 261 10.49 1.72 -3.63
C GLY A 261 11.56 0.94 -2.84
N TYR A 262 11.54 -0.39 -2.84
CA TYR A 262 12.63 -1.16 -2.24
C TYR A 262 13.91 -1.02 -3.06
N LYS A 263 15.06 -0.96 -2.40
CA LYS A 263 16.36 -1.08 -3.05
C LYS A 263 16.88 -2.49 -2.85
N VAL A 264 17.41 -3.12 -3.90
CA VAL A 264 18.05 -4.42 -3.76
C VAL A 264 19.56 -4.30 -3.89
N GLN A 265 20.29 -5.05 -3.07
CA GLN A 265 21.75 -5.07 -3.11
C GLN A 265 22.33 -6.38 -2.62
N SER A 266 23.60 -6.62 -2.93
CA SER A 266 24.35 -7.74 -2.36
C SER A 266 24.47 -7.61 -0.85
N SER A 267 24.37 -8.74 -0.15
CA SER A 267 24.53 -8.81 1.30
C SER A 267 25.53 -9.91 1.63
N SER A 268 26.10 -9.86 2.83
CA SER A 268 26.97 -10.91 3.37
C SER A 268 26.45 -11.42 4.72
N LEU A 269 25.13 -11.34 4.92
CA LEU A 269 24.47 -11.81 6.14
C LEU A 269 24.88 -13.25 6.45
N GLN A 270 25.39 -13.47 7.66
CA GLN A 270 25.92 -14.76 8.12
C GLN A 270 27.04 -15.35 7.23
N GLY A 271 27.84 -14.51 6.55
CA GLY A 271 28.96 -14.95 5.71
C GLY A 271 28.54 -15.63 4.41
N GLN A 272 27.26 -15.56 4.04
CA GLN A 272 26.73 -16.19 2.84
C GLN A 272 27.04 -15.34 1.60
N LYS A 273 27.89 -15.85 0.70
CA LYS A 273 28.41 -15.13 -0.47
C LYS A 273 27.32 -14.83 -1.51
N ASN A 274 26.36 -15.75 -1.64
CA ASN A 274 25.24 -15.66 -2.58
C ASN A 274 24.01 -14.96 -1.96
N ALA A 275 24.19 -14.27 -0.84
CA ALA A 275 23.11 -13.53 -0.20
C ALA A 275 22.89 -12.15 -0.84
N PHE A 276 21.65 -11.70 -0.78
CA PHE A 276 21.23 -10.37 -1.16
C PHE A 276 20.05 -9.93 -0.30
N GLU A 277 19.77 -8.64 -0.29
CA GLU A 277 18.75 -8.03 0.56
C GLU A 277 17.88 -7.08 -0.23
N ALA A 278 16.62 -6.98 0.18
CA ALA A 278 15.71 -5.93 -0.25
C ALA A 278 15.48 -5.00 0.94
N ILE A 279 16.02 -3.79 0.80
CA ILE A 279 16.02 -2.74 1.79
C ILE A 279 14.76 -1.92 1.58
N PRO A 280 13.90 -1.83 2.60
CA PRO A 280 12.69 -1.04 2.47
C PRO A 280 13.02 0.45 2.34
N PRO A 281 12.21 1.23 1.61
CA PRO A 281 12.34 2.67 1.57
C PRO A 281 12.10 3.32 2.95
N GLU A 282 11.39 2.60 3.84
CA GLU A 282 10.98 3.13 5.13
C GLU A 282 11.17 2.11 6.27
N PRO A 283 11.66 2.53 7.45
CA PRO A 283 12.09 1.61 8.52
C PRO A 283 11.00 0.67 9.07
N ARG A 284 9.72 1.04 8.91
CA ARG A 284 8.58 0.25 9.38
C ARG A 284 8.23 -0.92 8.46
N LEU A 285 8.69 -0.89 7.22
CA LEU A 285 8.52 -2.00 6.29
C LEU A 285 9.57 -3.07 6.57
N LYS A 286 9.28 -4.27 6.08
CA LYS A 286 10.11 -5.42 6.41
C LYS A 286 11.39 -5.41 5.57
N HIS A 287 12.53 -5.46 6.24
CA HIS A 287 13.81 -5.80 5.62
C HIS A 287 13.82 -7.28 5.24
N LEU A 288 14.07 -7.59 3.97
CA LEU A 288 14.07 -8.95 3.45
C LEU A 288 15.49 -9.39 3.08
N TYR A 289 15.80 -10.64 3.38
CA TYR A 289 17.07 -11.26 3.02
C TYR A 289 16.83 -12.56 2.28
N PHE A 290 17.57 -12.74 1.21
CA PHE A 290 17.49 -13.86 0.30
C PHE A 290 18.87 -14.48 0.08
N LEU A 291 18.87 -15.76 -0.24
CA LEU A 291 20.06 -16.54 -0.54
C LEU A 291 19.76 -17.40 -1.78
N ALA A 292 20.56 -17.19 -2.83
CA ALA A 292 20.53 -17.99 -4.05
C ALA A 292 21.50 -19.18 -3.95
N ASP A 293 21.27 -20.24 -4.71
CA ASP A 293 22.16 -21.41 -4.69
C ASP A 293 23.47 -21.08 -5.43
N THR A 294 23.41 -20.22 -6.46
CA THR A 294 24.58 -19.81 -7.25
C THR A 294 24.72 -18.29 -7.38
N GLU A 295 25.94 -17.85 -7.68
CA GLU A 295 26.26 -16.44 -8.02
C GLU A 295 25.47 -15.95 -9.23
N ASN A 296 25.27 -16.81 -10.24
CA ASN A 296 24.50 -16.49 -11.45
C ASN A 296 23.03 -16.28 -11.14
N GLU A 297 22.44 -17.12 -10.30
CA GLU A 297 21.06 -16.93 -9.82
C GLU A 297 20.92 -15.64 -9.00
N LYS A 298 21.87 -15.35 -8.12
CA LYS A 298 21.90 -14.07 -7.38
C LYS A 298 21.89 -12.88 -8.32
N LYS A 299 22.79 -12.86 -9.32
CA LYS A 299 22.86 -11.78 -10.33
C LYS A 299 21.57 -11.66 -11.13
N ARG A 300 20.98 -12.79 -11.54
CA ARG A 300 19.69 -12.82 -12.25
C ARG A 300 18.57 -12.22 -11.40
N TRP A 301 18.48 -12.63 -10.12
CA TRP A 301 17.46 -12.12 -9.20
C TRP A 301 17.65 -10.63 -8.87
N LEU A 302 18.87 -10.18 -8.60
CA LEU A 302 19.16 -8.76 -8.38
C LEU A 302 18.76 -7.93 -9.61
N SER A 303 19.22 -8.34 -10.80
CA SER A 303 18.89 -7.64 -12.05
C SER A 303 17.38 -7.61 -12.32
N ALA A 304 16.68 -8.72 -12.10
CA ALA A 304 15.23 -8.77 -12.31
C ALA A 304 14.45 -7.97 -11.27
N LEU A 305 14.90 -7.95 -10.01
CA LEU A 305 14.29 -7.15 -8.95
C LEU A 305 14.53 -5.65 -9.20
N ASP A 306 15.76 -5.24 -9.47
CA ASP A 306 16.09 -3.87 -9.88
C ASP A 306 15.26 -3.48 -11.10
N TYR A 307 15.24 -4.31 -12.16
CA TYR A 307 14.46 -4.03 -13.36
C TYR A 307 12.96 -3.96 -13.07
N SER A 308 12.37 -4.89 -12.32
CA SER A 308 10.92 -4.92 -12.07
C SER A 308 10.47 -3.74 -11.19
N ILE A 309 11.29 -3.38 -10.20
CA ILE A 309 11.07 -2.20 -9.33
C ILE A 309 11.26 -0.91 -10.13
N ASP A 310 12.33 -0.81 -10.93
CA ASP A 310 12.64 0.37 -11.76
C ASP A 310 11.73 0.51 -13.00
N ARG A 311 11.21 -0.60 -13.52
CA ARG A 311 10.25 -0.60 -14.64
C ARG A 311 8.96 0.06 -14.21
N TRP A 312 8.56 -0.10 -12.96
CA TRP A 312 7.45 0.65 -12.38
C TRP A 312 7.75 2.14 -12.22
N ILE A 313 9.03 2.50 -12.07
CA ILE A 313 9.53 3.88 -12.03
C ILE A 313 9.63 4.49 -13.46
N LYS A 314 9.58 3.66 -14.52
CA LYS A 314 9.79 4.09 -15.93
C LYS A 314 8.63 3.81 -16.91
N ILE A 315 7.65 3.00 -16.54
CA ILE A 315 6.39 2.70 -17.27
C ILE A 315 5.16 3.20 -16.48
N GLY A 316 5.44 3.86 -15.36
CA GLY A 316 4.61 4.78 -14.59
C GLY A 316 5.05 6.21 -14.86
#